data_AF-A0A1A9QC16-F1
#
_entry.id   AF-A0A1A9QC16-F1
#
_cell.length_a   1.000
_cell.length_b   1.000
_cell.length_c   1.000
_cell.angle_alpha   90.00
_cell.angle_beta   90.00
_cell.angle_gamma   90.00
#
_symmetry.space_group_name_H-M   'P 1'
#
loop_
_entity.id
_entity.type
_entity.pdbx_description
1 polymer ?
#
loop_
_entity_poly.entity_id
_entity_poly.type
_entity_poly.pdbx_seq_one_letter_code
_entity_poly.pdbx_strand_id
1 'polypeptide(L)'
;MALPTTTHLTITGVGIASAGGLAYGGYFVFKDNPRPVTELLQKQKKTFLDKNADNDSWNANWKKYVDDNSTTKVTEEPASQVPPPPATPPSTKAGQTPRTTRRTVKTINKKDIWGLDGWNPQEVKDNIILSSFKDKCEEFKARNVSGTWDSEYQNIEKYCTKAVQSEDGEDT
;
A
#
# COMPACT_ATOMS: atom_id res chain seq x y z
N MET A 1 -71.53 -2.77 4.63
CA MET A 1 -70.19 -3.40 4.71
C MET A 1 -69.47 -3.06 3.42
N ALA A 2 -68.55 -2.10 3.46
CA ALA A 2 -67.79 -1.65 2.29
C ALA A 2 -66.42 -2.34 2.31
N LEU A 3 -66.07 -3.03 1.22
CA LEU A 3 -64.77 -3.67 1.03
C LEU A 3 -63.77 -2.63 0.49
N PRO A 4 -62.52 -2.58 0.99
CA PRO A 4 -61.50 -1.66 0.47
C PRO A 4 -61.00 -2.16 -0.89
N THR A 5 -61.13 -1.33 -1.92
CA THR A 5 -60.52 -1.54 -3.24
C THR A 5 -59.01 -1.38 -3.16
N THR A 6 -58.28 -2.48 -3.36
CA THR A 6 -56.82 -2.53 -3.49
C THR A 6 -56.41 -1.94 -4.84
N THR A 7 -55.92 -0.70 -4.84
CA THR A 7 -55.33 -0.07 -6.02
C THR A 7 -53.94 -0.68 -6.25
N HIS A 8 -53.81 -1.53 -7.28
CA HIS A 8 -52.53 -2.02 -7.74
C HIS A 8 -51.72 -0.85 -8.34
N LEU A 9 -50.60 -0.50 -7.71
CA LEU A 9 -49.58 0.39 -8.27
C LEU A 9 -48.88 -0.34 -9.43
N THR A 10 -49.34 -0.11 -10.65
CA THR A 10 -48.59 -0.49 -11.85
C THR A 10 -47.42 0.47 -12.01
N ILE A 11 -46.24 0.01 -11.61
CA ILE A 11 -44.96 0.70 -11.81
C ILE A 11 -44.72 0.80 -13.32
N THR A 12 -45.18 1.88 -13.94
CA THR A 12 -44.78 2.26 -15.28
C THR A 12 -43.34 2.73 -15.25
N GLY A 13 -42.43 1.79 -15.50
CA GLY A 13 -41.13 2.01 -16.16
C GLY A 13 -40.12 2.95 -15.49
N VAL A 14 -39.15 2.36 -14.79
CA VAL A 14 -37.78 2.89 -14.77
C VAL A 14 -36.91 1.88 -15.52
N GLY A 15 -36.73 2.10 -16.82
CA GLY A 15 -35.79 1.32 -17.63
C GLY A 15 -34.36 1.78 -17.35
N ILE A 16 -33.67 1.16 -16.39
CA ILE A 16 -32.22 1.28 -16.27
C ILE A 16 -31.57 0.20 -17.14
N ALA A 17 -31.47 0.50 -18.43
CA ALA A 17 -30.61 -0.24 -19.35
C ALA A 17 -29.25 0.48 -19.44
N SER A 18 -28.30 0.04 -18.62
CA SER A 18 -26.88 0.22 -18.95
C SER A 18 -26.09 -0.95 -18.38
N ALA A 19 -25.65 -1.84 -19.28
CA ALA A 19 -24.61 -2.82 -18.98
C ALA A 19 -23.32 -2.04 -18.66
N GLY A 20 -23.09 -1.75 -17.37
CA GLY A 20 -21.91 -1.00 -16.89
C GLY A 20 -22.15 0.00 -15.76
N GLY A 21 -23.38 0.21 -15.29
CA GLY A 21 -23.69 1.30 -14.35
C GLY A 21 -24.05 0.87 -12.93
N LEU A 22 -23.09 0.46 -12.09
CA LEU A 22 -23.29 0.44 -10.62
C LEU A 22 -22.08 0.91 -9.79
N ALA A 23 -20.87 1.02 -10.37
CA ALA A 23 -19.72 1.51 -9.62
C ALA A 23 -19.67 3.05 -9.48
N TYR A 24 -20.10 3.79 -10.50
CA TYR A 24 -20.01 5.27 -10.51
C TYR A 24 -21.08 5.97 -9.66
N GLY A 25 -22.27 5.39 -9.52
CA GLY A 25 -23.38 6.04 -8.79
C GLY A 25 -23.06 6.28 -7.32
N GLY A 26 -22.40 5.32 -6.66
CA GLY A 26 -21.90 5.51 -5.30
C GLY A 26 -20.79 6.55 -5.23
N TYR A 27 -19.83 6.51 -6.15
CA TYR A 27 -18.69 7.43 -6.18
C TYR A 27 -19.12 8.91 -6.16
N PHE A 28 -20.14 9.29 -6.93
CA PHE A 28 -20.66 10.66 -6.94
C PHE A 28 -21.40 11.04 -5.65
N VAL A 29 -22.15 10.13 -5.03
CA VAL A 29 -22.88 10.41 -3.77
C VAL A 29 -21.94 10.59 -2.58
N PHE A 30 -20.80 9.91 -2.58
CA PHE A 30 -19.87 9.93 -1.44
C PHE A 30 -18.70 10.91 -1.60
N LYS A 31 -18.36 11.36 -2.82
CA LYS A 31 -17.31 12.37 -3.05
C LYS A 31 -17.54 13.67 -2.27
N ASP A 32 -18.79 14.10 -2.17
CA ASP A 32 -19.15 15.40 -1.57
C ASP A 32 -19.38 15.31 -0.05
N ASN A 33 -19.29 14.12 0.54
CA ASN A 33 -19.48 13.90 1.98
C ASN A 33 -18.36 13.03 2.57
N PRO A 34 -17.17 13.61 2.79
CA PRO A 34 -16.01 12.87 3.24
C PRO A 34 -16.26 12.31 4.65
N ARG A 35 -15.91 11.03 4.87
CA ARG A 35 -16.15 10.31 6.12
C ARG A 35 -14.85 10.15 6.90
N PRO A 36 -14.90 10.16 8.24
CA PRO A 36 -13.71 9.88 9.03
C PRO A 36 -13.21 8.47 8.74
N VAL A 37 -11.90 8.33 8.54
CA VAL A 37 -11.28 7.03 8.20
C VAL A 37 -11.60 5.96 9.26
N THR A 38 -11.66 6.35 10.53
CA THR A 38 -12.01 5.46 11.64
C THR A 38 -13.37 4.78 11.46
N GLU A 39 -14.38 5.48 10.95
CA GLU A 39 -15.70 4.91 10.72
C GLU A 39 -15.67 3.87 9.59
N LEU A 40 -14.90 4.14 8.53
CA LEU A 40 -14.75 3.21 7.41
C LEU A 40 -14.02 1.94 7.83
N LEU A 41 -12.98 2.06 8.66
CA LEU A 41 -12.23 0.92 9.19
C LEU A 41 -13.07 0.06 10.14
N GLN A 42 -13.88 0.67 11.00
CA GLN A 42 -14.79 -0.05 11.89
C GLN A 42 -15.75 -0.96 11.11
N LYS A 43 -16.29 -0.48 9.98
CA LYS A 43 -17.14 -1.29 9.08
C LYS A 43 -16.40 -2.50 8.49
N GLN A 44 -15.08 -2.42 8.33
CA GLN A 44 -14.22 -3.49 7.82
C GLN A 44 -13.60 -4.35 8.94
N LYS A 45 -14.01 -4.18 10.20
CA LYS A 45 -13.42 -4.86 11.37
C LYS A 45 -11.90 -4.65 11.45
N LYS A 46 -11.44 -3.44 11.10
CA LYS A 46 -10.04 -3.04 11.19
C LYS A 46 -9.88 -1.93 12.22
N THR A 47 -8.74 -1.92 12.87
CA THR A 47 -8.37 -0.87 13.82
C THR A 47 -6.99 -0.33 13.49
N PHE A 48 -6.74 0.93 13.83
CA PHE A 48 -5.41 1.50 13.70
C PHE A 48 -4.43 0.78 14.63
N LEU A 49 -3.17 0.72 14.20
CA LEU A 49 -2.08 0.32 15.08
C LEU A 49 -1.95 1.32 16.22
N ASP A 50 -1.72 0.82 17.42
CA ASP A 50 -1.35 1.66 18.54
C ASP A 50 0.12 2.05 18.44
N LYS A 51 0.43 3.35 18.47
CA LYS A 51 1.80 3.87 18.31
C LYS A 51 2.80 3.33 19.36
N ASN A 52 2.32 3.07 20.57
CA ASN A 52 3.10 2.64 21.74
C ASN A 52 3.05 1.12 21.95
N ALA A 53 2.17 0.41 21.26
CA ALA A 53 2.08 -1.05 21.24
C ALA A 53 2.29 -1.59 19.81
N ASP A 54 1.78 -2.80 19.54
CA ASP A 54 1.70 -3.39 18.20
C ASP A 54 3.02 -3.48 17.42
N ASN A 55 4.16 -3.62 18.11
CA ASN A 55 5.49 -3.59 17.49
C ASN A 55 5.65 -4.57 16.31
N ASP A 56 5.12 -5.79 16.44
CA ASP A 56 5.16 -6.79 15.37
C ASP A 56 4.36 -6.35 14.15
N SER A 57 3.17 -5.78 14.38
CA SER A 57 2.30 -5.30 13.31
C SER A 57 2.88 -4.04 12.66
N TRP A 58 3.53 -3.16 13.43
CA TRP A 58 4.28 -2.03 12.90
C TRP A 58 5.44 -2.48 12.02
N ASN A 59 6.22 -3.47 12.46
CA ASN A 59 7.35 -3.98 11.71
C ASN A 59 6.89 -4.63 10.40
N ALA A 60 5.83 -5.45 10.45
CA ALA A 60 5.24 -6.06 9.28
C ALA A 60 4.70 -5.03 8.28
N ASN A 61 4.00 -4.01 8.75
CA ASN A 61 3.42 -2.98 7.87
C ASN A 61 4.46 -1.99 7.34
N TRP A 62 5.48 -1.66 8.14
CA TRP A 62 6.62 -0.88 7.70
C TRP A 62 7.35 -1.60 6.56
N LYS A 63 7.63 -2.89 6.74
CA LYS A 63 8.24 -3.71 5.69
C LYS A 63 7.44 -3.65 4.38
N LYS A 64 6.10 -3.80 4.45
CA LYS A 64 5.24 -3.66 3.26
C LYS A 64 5.39 -2.28 2.62
N TYR A 65 5.33 -1.21 3.43
CA TYR A 65 5.50 0.16 2.93
C TYR A 65 6.83 0.34 2.22
N VAL A 66 7.92 -0.18 2.81
CA VAL A 66 9.24 -0.15 2.19
C VAL A 66 9.23 -0.94 0.89
N ASP A 67 8.78 -2.18 0.89
CA ASP A 67 8.77 -3.05 -0.29
C ASP A 67 7.97 -2.44 -1.46
N ASP A 68 6.77 -1.91 -1.17
CA ASP A 68 5.88 -1.30 -2.16
C ASP A 68 6.45 0.00 -2.75
N ASN A 69 7.22 0.77 -1.96
CA ASN A 69 7.73 2.08 -2.35
C ASN A 69 9.24 2.08 -2.66
N SER A 70 9.89 0.91 -2.65
CA SER A 70 11.34 0.78 -2.82
C SER A 70 11.79 -0.27 -3.86
N THR A 71 10.90 -0.76 -4.72
CA THR A 71 11.20 -1.90 -5.62
C THR A 71 12.56 -1.80 -6.33
N THR A 72 13.43 -2.73 -5.93
CA THR A 72 14.74 -2.95 -6.52
C THR A 72 14.63 -4.21 -7.36
N LYS A 73 14.43 -4.10 -8.68
CA LYS A 73 14.46 -5.29 -9.56
C LYS A 73 15.87 -5.86 -9.57
N VAL A 74 16.21 -6.82 -8.72
CA VAL A 74 17.43 -7.60 -8.91
C VAL A 74 17.20 -8.49 -10.14
N THR A 75 17.63 -8.01 -11.30
CA THR A 75 17.86 -8.88 -12.45
C THR A 75 19.18 -9.58 -12.16
N GLU A 76 19.09 -10.74 -11.52
CA GLU A 76 20.17 -11.70 -11.59
C GLU A 76 20.10 -12.27 -13.01
N GLU A 77 20.95 -11.73 -13.88
CA GLU A 77 21.19 -12.36 -15.19
C GLU A 77 21.97 -13.65 -14.90
N PRO A 78 21.47 -14.83 -15.32
CA PRO A 78 22.13 -16.09 -15.02
C PRO A 78 23.52 -16.07 -15.64
N ALA A 79 24.54 -16.27 -14.81
CA ALA A 79 25.93 -16.33 -15.21
C ALA A 79 26.12 -17.41 -16.28
N SER A 80 26.18 -17.02 -17.55
CA SER A 80 26.63 -17.91 -18.61
C SER A 80 27.19 -17.15 -19.78
N GLN A 81 28.49 -17.39 -19.97
CA GLN A 81 29.28 -17.20 -21.19
C GLN A 81 29.85 -15.80 -21.45
N VAL A 82 30.81 -15.40 -20.61
CA VAL A 82 31.98 -14.66 -21.12
C VAL A 82 33.07 -15.70 -21.41
N PRO A 83 33.48 -15.92 -22.67
CA PRO A 83 34.57 -16.84 -22.98
C PRO A 83 35.89 -16.35 -22.36
N PRO A 84 36.79 -17.27 -21.93
CA PRO A 84 38.04 -16.89 -21.29
C PRO A 84 38.93 -16.08 -22.26
N PRO A 85 39.56 -14.98 -21.81
CA PRO A 85 40.50 -14.24 -22.64
C PRO A 85 41.76 -15.09 -22.91
N PRO A 86 42.39 -14.96 -24.09
CA PRO A 86 43.57 -15.73 -24.45
C PRO A 86 44.75 -15.33 -23.57
N ALA A 87 45.43 -16.34 -23.02
CA ALA A 87 46.59 -16.16 -22.15
C ALA A 87 47.75 -15.47 -22.90
N THR A 88 48.27 -14.38 -22.34
CA THR A 88 49.59 -13.84 -22.66
C THR A 88 50.47 -13.77 -21.40
N PRO A 89 51.79 -14.04 -21.51
CA PRO A 89 52.70 -14.22 -20.38
C PRO A 89 53.15 -12.90 -19.71
N PRO A 90 53.72 -12.96 -18.48
CA PRO A 90 53.80 -11.80 -17.59
C PRO A 90 55.10 -11.01 -17.74
N SER A 91 55.04 -9.67 -17.71
CA SER A 91 56.20 -8.85 -17.38
C SER A 91 55.82 -7.50 -16.76
N THR A 92 56.22 -7.36 -15.49
CA THR A 92 56.94 -6.22 -14.90
C THR A 92 56.27 -4.85 -14.72
N LYS A 93 56.16 -4.51 -13.42
CA LYS A 93 56.32 -3.21 -12.73
C LYS A 93 55.10 -2.52 -12.12
N ALA A 94 55.29 -2.17 -10.84
CA ALA A 94 54.37 -1.51 -9.94
C ALA A 94 53.90 -0.15 -10.47
N GLY A 95 52.58 0.04 -10.46
CA GLY A 95 51.89 1.29 -10.74
C GLY A 95 50.40 1.09 -10.46
N GLN A 96 49.89 1.74 -9.43
CA GLN A 96 48.47 1.73 -9.10
C GLN A 96 47.67 2.37 -10.23
N THR A 97 46.60 1.71 -10.67
CA THR A 97 45.25 2.23 -11.04
C THR A 97 44.55 1.23 -12.00
N PRO A 98 43.24 1.29 -12.20
CA PRO A 98 42.16 1.41 -11.23
C PRO A 98 41.21 0.20 -11.34
N ARG A 99 40.75 -0.32 -10.19
CA ARG A 99 39.68 -1.32 -10.09
C ARG A 99 38.43 -0.77 -10.79
N THR A 100 38.16 -1.19 -12.03
CA THR A 100 36.91 -0.86 -12.73
C THR A 100 35.78 -1.66 -12.12
N THR A 101 35.35 -1.29 -10.92
CA THR A 101 34.04 -1.67 -10.42
C THR A 101 33.03 -0.92 -11.28
N ARG A 102 32.50 -1.59 -12.31
CA ARG A 102 31.33 -1.10 -13.07
C ARG A 102 30.14 -1.07 -12.12
N ARG A 103 30.05 -0.02 -11.29
CA ARG A 103 28.83 0.35 -10.58
C ARG A 103 27.82 0.75 -11.65
N THR A 104 26.98 -0.18 -12.06
CA THR A 104 25.69 0.19 -12.62
C THR A 104 24.90 0.86 -11.49
N VAL A 105 24.92 2.19 -11.47
CA VAL A 105 23.98 2.98 -10.69
C VAL A 105 22.59 2.64 -11.22
N LYS A 106 21.90 1.77 -10.50
CA LYS A 106 20.51 1.44 -10.79
C LYS A 106 19.67 2.63 -10.34
N THR A 107 19.21 3.44 -11.28
CA THR A 107 18.23 4.49 -10.99
C THR A 107 16.97 3.83 -10.47
N ILE A 108 16.64 4.11 -9.22
CA ILE A 108 15.46 3.55 -8.58
C ILE A 108 14.42 4.66 -8.54
N ASN A 109 13.35 4.51 -9.31
CA ASN A 109 12.17 5.38 -9.22
C ASN A 109 11.43 5.01 -7.93
N LYS A 110 11.96 5.47 -6.81
CA LYS A 110 11.43 5.24 -5.46
C LYS A 110 10.73 6.50 -5.05
N LYS A 111 9.41 6.50 -5.15
CA LYS A 111 8.60 7.64 -4.70
C LYS A 111 8.04 7.29 -3.33
N ASP A 112 8.56 7.98 -2.32
CA ASP A 112 7.88 8.05 -1.04
C ASP A 112 6.53 8.74 -1.25
N ILE A 113 5.44 7.99 -1.10
CA ILE A 113 4.10 8.51 -1.29
C ILE A 113 3.65 9.43 -0.16
N TRP A 114 4.31 9.36 1.01
CA TRP A 114 3.95 10.14 2.20
C TRP A 114 4.95 11.21 2.58
N GLY A 115 6.15 11.20 1.98
CA GLY A 115 7.19 12.21 2.27
C GLY A 115 7.66 12.14 3.72
N LEU A 116 8.00 10.94 4.18
CA LEU A 116 8.46 10.65 5.53
C LEU A 116 9.83 11.26 5.79
N ASP A 117 9.96 11.97 6.90
CA ASP A 117 11.26 12.44 7.37
C ASP A 117 12.21 11.27 7.60
N GLY A 118 13.42 11.38 7.06
CA GLY A 118 14.42 10.32 7.13
C GLY A 118 14.22 9.19 6.11
N TRP A 119 13.29 9.31 5.16
CA TRP A 119 13.15 8.33 4.09
C TRP A 119 14.39 8.32 3.17
N ASN A 120 15.20 7.28 3.33
CA ASN A 120 16.22 6.93 2.37
C ASN A 120 16.09 5.45 2.00
N PRO A 121 15.53 5.12 0.83
CA PRO A 121 15.22 3.74 0.50
C PRO A 121 16.44 2.89 0.12
N GLN A 122 17.65 3.45 0.18
CA GLN A 122 18.91 2.67 0.14
C GLN A 122 19.43 2.32 1.54
N GLU A 123 18.95 2.99 2.57
CA GLU A 123 19.45 2.88 3.95
C GLU A 123 18.36 2.48 4.96
N VAL A 124 17.10 2.63 4.59
CA VAL A 124 15.94 2.17 5.36
C VAL A 124 16.03 0.65 5.43
N LYS A 125 16.33 0.16 6.62
CA LYS A 125 16.32 -1.27 6.93
C LYS A 125 14.92 -1.64 7.39
N ASP A 126 14.44 -2.81 6.97
CA ASP A 126 13.12 -3.33 7.33
C ASP A 126 12.89 -3.41 8.85
N ASN A 127 13.97 -3.49 9.64
CA ASN A 127 13.93 -3.62 11.10
C ASN A 127 14.02 -2.28 11.86
N ILE A 128 14.08 -1.14 11.17
CA ILE A 128 14.10 0.21 11.79
C ILE A 128 12.86 0.96 11.30
N ILE A 129 11.83 0.97 12.14
CA ILE A 129 10.58 1.70 11.86
C ILE A 129 10.84 3.19 12.10
N LEU A 130 10.60 4.01 11.08
CA LEU A 130 10.69 5.46 11.19
C LEU A 130 9.59 6.00 12.11
N SER A 131 9.95 6.94 13.00
CA SER A 131 8.93 7.62 13.82
C SER A 131 7.96 8.41 12.96
N SER A 132 8.45 9.05 11.88
CA SER A 132 7.65 9.77 10.90
C SER A 132 6.58 8.88 10.24
N PHE A 133 6.85 7.59 10.07
CA PHE A 133 5.87 6.62 9.57
C PHE A 133 4.71 6.42 10.58
N LYS A 134 5.05 6.21 11.86
CA LYS A 134 4.04 6.10 12.92
C LYS A 134 3.26 7.40 13.09
N ASP A 135 3.93 8.53 13.04
CA ASP A 135 3.33 9.86 13.15
C ASP A 135 2.34 10.14 12.02
N LYS A 136 2.67 9.76 10.78
CA LYS A 136 1.73 9.86 9.66
C LYS A 136 0.48 9.03 9.87
N CYS A 137 0.62 7.80 10.38
CA CYS A 137 -0.54 6.98 10.71
C CYS A 137 -1.42 7.61 11.81
N GLU A 138 -0.85 8.30 12.79
CA GLU A 138 -1.62 9.08 13.78
C GLU A 138 -2.34 10.27 13.14
N GLU A 139 -1.67 11.01 12.24
CA GLU A 139 -2.32 12.10 11.49
C GLU A 139 -3.53 11.60 10.68
N PHE A 140 -3.41 10.41 10.08
CA PHE A 140 -4.48 9.81 9.28
C PHE A 140 -5.73 9.43 10.08
N LYS A 141 -5.62 9.23 11.40
CA LYS A 141 -6.79 8.93 12.25
C LYS A 141 -7.83 10.05 12.24
N ALA A 142 -7.38 11.30 12.11
CA ALA A 142 -8.23 12.49 12.13
C ALA A 142 -8.71 12.92 10.74
N ARG A 143 -8.26 12.24 9.66
CA ARG A 143 -8.61 12.64 8.30
C ARG A 143 -9.97 12.10 7.87
N ASN A 144 -10.60 12.89 7.00
CA ASN A 144 -11.79 12.47 6.28
C ASN A 144 -11.39 12.12 4.84
N VAL A 145 -11.92 11.02 4.33
CA VAL A 145 -11.65 10.51 2.99
C VAL A 145 -12.95 10.31 2.23
N SER A 146 -12.86 10.29 0.90
CA SER A 146 -14.04 10.20 0.03
C SER A 146 -14.74 8.84 0.13
N GLY A 147 -14.08 7.81 0.66
CA GLY A 147 -14.60 6.47 0.81
C GLY A 147 -13.50 5.41 0.72
N THR A 148 -13.90 4.14 0.63
CA THR A 148 -12.96 3.00 0.60
C THR A 148 -12.18 2.86 -0.71
N TRP A 149 -12.64 3.49 -1.79
CA TRP A 149 -11.93 3.57 -3.06
C TRP A 149 -10.86 4.66 -3.10
N ASP A 150 -10.82 5.54 -2.10
CA ASP A 150 -9.84 6.61 -2.02
C ASP A 150 -8.44 6.00 -1.86
N SER A 151 -7.48 6.39 -2.70
CA SER A 151 -6.11 5.88 -2.61
C SER A 151 -5.49 6.18 -1.26
N GLU A 152 -5.86 7.31 -0.63
CA GLU A 152 -5.42 7.64 0.71
C GLU A 152 -5.97 6.64 1.72
N TYR A 153 -7.27 6.33 1.65
CA TYR A 153 -7.87 5.29 2.49
C TYR A 153 -7.20 3.94 2.31
N GLN A 154 -6.98 3.50 1.06
CA GLN A 154 -6.35 2.21 0.78
C GLN A 154 -4.94 2.13 1.36
N ASN A 155 -4.16 3.22 1.27
CA ASN A 155 -2.83 3.28 1.86
C ASN A 155 -2.91 3.26 3.39
N ILE A 156 -3.84 4.00 4.00
CA ILE A 156 -4.05 4.00 5.46
C ILE A 156 -4.44 2.59 5.93
N GLU A 157 -5.43 1.98 5.30
CA GLU A 157 -5.88 0.63 5.59
C GLU A 157 -4.73 -0.38 5.46
N LYS A 158 -3.91 -0.28 4.41
CA LYS A 158 -2.84 -1.23 4.14
C LYS A 158 -1.67 -1.13 5.13
N TYR A 159 -1.27 0.08 5.51
CA TYR A 159 -0.03 0.33 6.23
C TYR A 159 -0.23 0.75 7.70
N CYS A 160 -1.38 1.34 8.04
CA CYS A 160 -1.64 1.88 9.38
C CYS A 160 -2.63 1.06 10.21
N THR A 161 -3.12 -0.07 9.70
CA THR A 161 -4.16 -0.85 10.39
C THR A 161 -3.80 -2.32 10.57
N LYS A 162 -4.50 -2.94 11.52
CA LYS A 162 -4.51 -4.38 11.77
C LYS A 162 -5.96 -4.88 11.83
N ALA A 163 -6.16 -6.16 11.55
CA ALA A 163 -7.46 -6.79 11.75
C ALA A 163 -7.80 -6.80 13.25
N VAL A 164 -9.06 -6.50 13.57
CA VAL A 164 -9.59 -6.79 14.91
C VAL A 164 -9.69 -8.31 15.00
N GLN A 165 -8.97 -8.92 15.94
CA GLN A 165 -9.14 -10.34 16.22
C GLN A 165 -10.59 -10.54 16.69
N SER A 166 -11.41 -11.17 15.86
CA SER A 166 -12.77 -11.55 16.25
C SER A 166 -12.66 -12.80 17.12
N GLU A 167 -12.84 -12.65 18.43
CA GLU A 167 -12.98 -13.76 19.39
C GLU A 167 -14.38 -14.42 19.30
N ASP A 168 -15.01 -14.42 18.12
CA ASP A 168 -16.35 -14.98 17.93
C ASP A 168 -16.27 -16.36 17.27
N GLY A 169 -16.38 -17.40 18.10
CA GLY A 169 -17.18 -18.58 17.75
C GLY A 169 -16.45 -19.84 17.30
N GLU A 170 -15.80 -20.53 18.24
CA GLU A 170 -15.91 -22.00 18.29
C GLU A 170 -16.76 -22.34 19.51
N ASP A 171 -18.08 -22.31 19.33
CA ASP A 171 -19.04 -22.90 20.26
C ASP A 171 -19.52 -24.20 19.58
N THR A 172 -18.93 -25.32 19.99
CA THR A 172 -19.26 -26.68 19.53
C THR A 172 -19.84 -27.48 20.68
#